data_AF-A0A1G2YMV4-F1
#
_entry.id   AF-A0A1G2YMV4-F1
#
_cell.length_a   1.000
_cell.length_b   1.000
_cell.length_c   1.000
_cell.angle_alpha   90.00
_cell.angle_beta   90.00
_cell.angle_gamma   90.00
#
_symmetry.space_group_name_H-M   'P 1'
#
loop_
_entity.id
_entity.type
_entity.pdbx_description
1 polymer ?
#
loop_
_entity_poly.entity_id
_entity_poly.type
_entity_poly.pdbx_seq_one_letter_code
_entity_poly.pdbx_strand_id
1 'polypeptide(L)'
;MTANSEEQPELLSPDPPVCRTALVSPDSPRQAYYIVSVIQIRDGYVIRKESGGNQAKPQIESYWRPGLKLALEKYNLLLGAKLRKQKGRTYKVALEKKNEKQKSSGKN
;
A
#
# COMPACT_ATOMS: atom_id res chain seq x y z
N MET A 1 47.58 7.01 -11.37
CA MET A 1 46.58 7.12 -10.30
C MET A 1 45.28 6.54 -10.83
N THR A 2 45.04 5.26 -10.59
CA THR A 2 43.81 4.57 -11.02
C THR A 2 42.71 4.86 -10.02
N ALA A 3 41.67 5.58 -10.45
CA ALA A 3 40.48 5.82 -9.65
C ALA A 3 39.74 4.48 -9.46
N ASN A 4 39.77 3.96 -8.25
CA ASN A 4 38.87 2.88 -7.85
C ASN A 4 37.44 3.43 -7.96
N SER A 5 36.73 2.96 -8.97
CA SER A 5 35.30 3.21 -9.11
C SER A 5 34.61 2.29 -8.11
N GLU A 6 34.39 2.77 -6.89
CA GLU A 6 33.54 2.08 -5.93
C GLU A 6 32.12 2.04 -6.51
N GLU A 7 31.77 0.91 -7.12
CA GLU A 7 30.39 0.63 -7.54
C GLU A 7 29.53 0.67 -6.28
N GLN A 8 28.72 1.72 -6.13
CA GLN A 8 27.70 1.76 -5.10
C GLN A 8 26.73 0.59 -5.34
N PRO A 9 26.47 -0.26 -4.34
CA PRO A 9 25.51 -1.33 -4.50
C PRO A 9 24.15 -0.73 -4.84
N GLU A 10 23.51 -1.24 -5.89
CA GLU A 10 22.18 -0.82 -6.29
C GLU A 10 21.26 -0.80 -5.06
N LEU A 11 20.74 0.38 -4.73
CA LEU A 11 19.79 0.56 -3.66
C LEU A 11 18.58 -0.30 -4.02
N LEU A 12 18.40 -1.43 -3.31
CA LEU A 12 17.35 -2.41 -3.56
C LEU A 12 16.01 -1.69 -3.79
N SER A 13 15.57 -1.67 -5.05
CA SER A 13 14.25 -1.15 -5.38
C SER A 13 13.24 -2.08 -4.72
N PRO A 14 12.48 -1.64 -3.71
CA PRO A 14 11.60 -2.52 -3.00
C PRO A 14 10.57 -3.08 -3.99
N ASP A 15 10.30 -4.38 -3.88
CA ASP A 15 9.31 -5.02 -4.75
C ASP A 15 7.99 -4.24 -4.72
N PRO A 16 7.34 -4.07 -5.88
CA PRO A 16 6.08 -3.36 -5.93
C PRO A 16 5.06 -4.07 -5.03
N PRO A 17 4.20 -3.31 -4.32
CA PRO A 17 3.21 -3.89 -3.43
C PRO A 17 2.28 -4.84 -4.21
N VAL A 18 1.90 -5.94 -3.56
CA VAL A 18 0.95 -6.93 -4.07
C VAL A 18 -0.36 -6.26 -4.45
N CYS A 19 -0.85 -5.37 -3.58
CA CYS A 19 -2.01 -4.54 -3.82
C CYS A 19 -1.77 -3.14 -3.27
N ARG A 20 -2.30 -2.12 -3.95
CA ARG A 20 -2.31 -0.74 -3.46
C ARG A 20 -3.58 -0.03 -3.91
N THR A 21 -4.33 0.50 -2.94
CA THR A 21 -5.46 1.38 -3.23
C THR A 21 -5.24 2.73 -2.58
N ALA A 22 -5.41 3.80 -3.37
CA ALA A 22 -5.48 5.16 -2.90
C ALA A 22 -6.93 5.66 -2.96
N LEU A 23 -7.38 6.23 -1.86
CA LEU A 23 -8.66 6.90 -1.73
C LEU A 23 -8.42 8.38 -1.50
N VAL A 24 -9.27 9.22 -2.09
CA VAL A 24 -9.27 10.66 -1.89
C VAL A 24 -10.66 11.13 -1.48
N SER A 25 -10.71 12.17 -0.66
CA SER A 25 -11.96 12.86 -0.35
C SER A 25 -12.00 14.17 -1.13
N PRO A 26 -12.71 14.22 -2.28
CA PRO A 26 -12.72 15.40 -3.15
C PRO A 26 -13.32 16.64 -2.46
N ASP A 27 -14.25 16.41 -1.54
CA ASP A 27 -14.95 17.48 -0.79
C ASP A 27 -14.13 17.99 0.39
N SER A 28 -12.93 17.46 0.61
CA SER A 28 -12.06 17.90 1.69
C SER A 28 -11.29 19.15 1.27
N PRO A 29 -11.41 20.28 1.99
CA PRO A 29 -10.63 21.49 1.68
C PRO A 29 -9.12 21.27 1.87
N ARG A 30 -8.72 20.25 2.64
CA ARG A 30 -7.34 19.82 2.82
C ARG A 30 -6.95 18.66 1.89
N GLN A 31 -7.75 18.33 0.88
CA GLN A 31 -7.52 17.21 -0.04
C GLN A 31 -7.11 15.93 0.70
N ALA A 32 -7.93 15.52 1.67
CA ALA A 32 -7.61 14.38 2.51
C ALA A 32 -7.48 13.09 1.68
N TYR A 33 -6.46 12.30 2.00
CA TYR A 33 -6.15 11.05 1.31
C TYR A 33 -6.00 9.88 2.30
N TYR A 34 -6.16 8.68 1.76
CA TYR A 34 -6.02 7.43 2.49
C TYR A 34 -5.49 6.34 1.55
N ILE A 35 -4.30 5.83 1.82
CA ILE A 35 -3.62 4.82 1.00
C ILE A 35 -3.46 3.56 1.84
N VAL A 36 -3.79 2.42 1.27
CA VAL A 36 -3.49 1.11 1.86
C VAL A 36 -2.70 0.31 0.84
N SER A 37 -1.60 -0.29 1.28
CA SER A 37 -0.75 -1.16 0.46
C SER A 37 -0.49 -2.48 1.18
N VAL A 38 -0.43 -3.58 0.44
CA VAL A 38 0.06 -4.88 0.92
C VAL A 38 1.42 -5.12 0.30
N ILE A 39 2.44 -5.28 1.13
CA ILE A 39 3.83 -5.46 0.72
C ILE A 39 4.25 -6.86 1.17
N GLN A 40 4.77 -7.67 0.26
CA GLN A 40 5.37 -8.95 0.61
C GLN A 40 6.75 -8.70 1.23
N ILE A 41 7.04 -9.38 2.32
CA ILE A 41 8.36 -9.43 2.96
C ILE A 41 8.79 -10.90 3.05
N ARG A 42 10.03 -11.16 3.49
CA ARG A 42 10.59 -12.53 3.56
C ARG A 42 9.64 -13.53 4.24
N ASP A 43 9.14 -13.16 5.43
CA ASP A 43 8.35 -14.05 6.28
C ASP A 43 6.87 -13.63 6.41
N GLY A 44 6.30 -13.08 5.33
CA GLY A 44 4.87 -12.78 5.28
C GLY A 44 4.55 -11.47 4.58
N TYR A 45 3.58 -10.74 5.12
CA TYR A 45 3.00 -9.57 4.46
C TYR A 45 2.82 -8.42 5.46
N VAL A 46 3.17 -7.22 5.03
CA VAL A 46 2.94 -5.98 5.77
C VAL A 46 1.87 -5.16 5.05
N ILE A 47 0.82 -4.81 5.79
CA ILE A 47 -0.21 -3.89 5.34
C ILE A 47 0.19 -2.51 5.84
N ARG A 48 0.59 -1.62 4.93
CA ARG A 48 0.93 -0.23 5.24
C ARG A 48 -0.26 0.66 4.94
N LYS A 49 -0.74 1.36 5.95
CA LYS A 49 -1.77 2.39 5.88
C LYS A 49 -1.11 3.75 5.99
N GLU A 50 -1.43 4.64 5.08
CA GLU A 50 -1.02 6.05 5.12
C GLU A 50 -2.25 6.94 4.99
N SER A 51 -2.34 7.98 5.81
CA SER A 51 -3.43 8.94 5.73
C SER A 51 -2.99 10.33 6.11
N GLY A 52 -3.54 11.33 5.44
CA GLY A 52 -3.17 12.73 5.67
C GLY A 52 -4.06 13.70 4.92
N GLY A 53 -3.68 14.96 4.95
CA GLY A 53 -4.16 16.01 4.06
C GLY A 53 -2.98 16.64 3.33
N ASN A 54 -3.28 17.40 2.29
CA ASN A 54 -2.29 18.17 1.55
C ASN A 54 -1.43 19.00 2.52
N GLN A 55 -0.12 18.96 2.30
CA GLN A 55 0.92 19.65 3.09
C GLN A 55 1.08 19.23 4.56
N ALA A 56 0.34 18.23 5.05
CA ALA A 56 0.51 17.71 6.41
C ALA A 56 1.39 16.45 6.42
N LYS A 57 2.18 16.27 7.48
CA LYS A 57 2.92 15.01 7.70
C LYS A 57 1.91 13.84 7.76
N PRO A 58 2.09 12.79 6.94
CA PRO A 58 1.19 11.65 6.97
C PRO A 58 1.26 10.89 8.28
N GLN A 59 0.11 10.40 8.72
CA GLN A 59 0.04 9.33 9.70
C GLN A 59 0.24 7.99 8.98
N ILE A 60 1.24 7.23 9.42
CA ILE A 60 1.59 5.93 8.87
C ILE A 60 1.38 4.87 9.95
N GLU A 61 0.73 3.78 9.58
CA GLU A 61 0.56 2.59 10.42
C GLU A 61 0.88 1.34 9.62
N SER A 62 1.45 0.34 10.29
CA SER A 62 1.85 -0.93 9.67
C SER A 62 1.27 -2.09 10.45
N TYR A 63 0.77 -3.09 9.74
CA TYR A 63 0.20 -4.31 10.31
C TYR A 63 0.85 -5.52 9.66
N TRP A 64 1.48 -6.38 10.44
CA TRP A 64 2.06 -7.63 9.92
C TRP A 64 1.03 -8.76 9.92
N ARG A 65 1.07 -9.62 8.90
CA ARG A 65 0.32 -10.88 8.80
C ARG A 65 1.20 -11.98 8.21
N PRO A 66 1.10 -13.23 8.71
CA PRO A 66 1.94 -14.32 8.21
C PRO A 66 1.56 -14.78 6.80
N GLY A 67 0.29 -14.61 6.40
CA GLY A 67 -0.22 -15.12 5.12
C GLY A 67 -0.95 -14.06 4.30
N LEU A 68 -0.93 -14.24 2.98
CA LEU A 68 -1.55 -13.33 2.01
C LEU A 68 -3.05 -13.17 2.28
N LYS A 69 -3.77 -14.27 2.54
CA LYS A 69 -5.21 -14.24 2.83
C LYS A 69 -5.54 -13.30 3.98
N LEU A 70 -4.86 -13.46 5.12
CA LEU A 70 -5.04 -12.61 6.31
C LEU A 70 -4.66 -11.15 6.03
N ALA A 71 -3.67 -10.92 5.17
CA ALA A 71 -3.28 -9.58 4.77
C ALA A 71 -4.34 -8.90 3.90
N LEU A 72 -4.91 -9.63 2.95
CA LEU A 72 -6.01 -9.15 2.10
C LEU A 72 -7.29 -8.92 2.91
N GLU A 73 -7.60 -9.75 3.90
CA GLU A 73 -8.72 -9.51 4.82
C GLU A 73 -8.55 -8.18 5.58
N LYS A 74 -7.36 -7.94 6.17
CA LYS A 74 -7.07 -6.66 6.84
C LYS A 74 -7.12 -5.48 5.87
N TYR A 75 -6.58 -5.63 4.67
CA TYR A 75 -6.62 -4.64 3.60
C TYR A 75 -8.06 -4.25 3.25
N ASN A 76 -8.90 -5.24 2.96
CA ASN A 76 -10.31 -5.06 2.60
C ASN A 76 -11.11 -4.45 3.77
N LEU A 77 -10.81 -4.84 5.00
CA LEU A 77 -11.42 -4.25 6.19
C LEU A 77 -11.12 -2.73 6.28
N LEU A 78 -9.86 -2.34 6.08
CA LEU A 78 -9.42 -0.94 6.14
C LEU A 78 -10.09 -0.09 5.05
N LEU A 79 -10.13 -0.58 3.81
CA LEU A 79 -10.82 0.12 2.71
C LEU A 79 -12.33 0.16 2.92
N GLY A 80 -12.93 -0.97 3.30
CA GLY A 80 -14.36 -1.09 3.53
C GLY A 80 -14.86 -0.10 4.58
N ALA A 81 -14.11 0.09 5.66
CA ALA A 81 -14.45 1.07 6.71
C ALA A 81 -14.44 2.53 6.22
N LYS A 82 -13.70 2.84 5.15
CA LYS A 82 -13.66 4.19 4.54
C LYS A 82 -14.69 4.38 3.44
N LEU A 83 -14.97 3.34 2.65
CA LEU A 83 -15.92 3.40 1.54
C LEU A 83 -17.38 3.25 2.00
N ARG A 84 -17.65 2.44 3.03
CA ARG A 84 -19.02 2.19 3.54
C ARG A 84 -19.45 3.14 4.66
N LYS A 85 -18.78 4.29 4.78
CA LYS A 85 -19.00 5.18 5.91
C LYS A 85 -20.34 5.91 5.76
N GLN A 86 -21.25 5.73 6.71
CA GLN A 86 -22.57 6.40 6.71
C GLN A 86 -22.50 7.88 7.14
N LYS A 87 -21.44 8.30 7.84
CA LYS A 87 -21.29 9.68 8.37
C LYS A 87 -19.86 10.20 8.26
N GLY A 88 -19.73 11.48 7.89
CA GLY A 88 -18.45 12.17 7.71
C GLY A 88 -18.03 12.25 6.25
N ARG A 89 -16.72 12.42 6.01
CA ARG A 89 -16.18 12.64 4.65
C ARG A 89 -16.37 11.41 3.76
N THR A 90 -16.85 11.65 2.55
CA THR A 90 -16.93 10.64 1.47
C THR A 90 -15.55 10.47 0.85
N TYR A 91 -15.14 9.22 0.68
CA TYR A 91 -13.91 8.84 0.00
C TYR A 91 -14.25 8.12 -1.30
N LYS A 92 -13.50 8.43 -2.36
CA LYS A 92 -13.59 7.76 -3.66
C LYS A 92 -12.27 7.08 -3.98
N VAL A 93 -12.33 5.98 -4.72
CA VAL A 93 -11.13 5.28 -5.22
C VAL A 93 -10.48 6.18 -6.28
N ALA A 94 -9.23 6.58 -6.05
CA ALA A 94 -8.42 7.34 -6.99
C ALA A 94 -7.50 6.43 -7.82
N LEU A 95 -7.02 5.35 -7.21
CA LEU A 95 -6.15 4.37 -7.87
C LEU A 95 -6.29 3.02 -7.18
N GLU A 96 -6.39 1.96 -7.96
CA GLU A 96 -6.29 0.58 -7.49
C GLU A 96 -5.30 -0.16 -8.38
N LYS A 97 -4.22 -0.66 -7.78
CA LYS A 97 -3.21 -1.49 -8.46
C LYS A 97 -3.20 -2.86 -7.80
N LYS A 98 -3.38 -3.90 -8.61
CA LYS A 98 -3.21 -5.30 -8.20
C LYS A 98 -2.07 -5.87 -9.05
N ASN A 99 -1.09 -6.48 -8.39
CA ASN A 99 0.02 -7.10 -9.08
C ASN A 99 -0.43 -8.51 -9.51
N GLU A 100 -0.65 -8.73 -10.81
CA GLU A 100 -1.15 -10.00 -11.36
C GLU A 100 -0.08 -11.11 -11.44
N LYS A 101 1.10 -10.90 -10.85
CA LYS A 101 2.17 -11.91 -10.81
C LYS A 101 1.87 -12.99 -9.76
N GLN A 102 0.84 -13.81 -10.00
CA GLN A 102 0.67 -15.12 -9.35
C GLN A 102 -0.33 -16.00 -10.15
N LYS A 103 -0.02 -16.24 -11.43
CA LYS A 103 -0.52 -17.39 -12.21
C LYS A 103 0.64 -18.10 -12.89
N SER A 104 1.51 -18.73 -12.11
CA SER A 104 2.42 -19.77 -12.62
C SER A 104 2.87 -20.66 -11.45
N SER A 105 1.93 -21.39 -10.89
CA SER A 105 2.26 -22.61 -10.15
C SER A 105 1.22 -23.66 -10.52
N GLY A 106 1.70 -24.72 -11.17
CA GLY A 106 1.04 -26.02 -11.25
C GLY A 106 0.03 -26.18 -12.37
N LYS A 107 0.48 -26.73 -13.50
CA LYS A 107 -0.21 -27.86 -14.11
C LYS A 107 0.80 -28.79 -14.79
N ASN A 108 0.82 -30.00 -14.23
CA ASN A 108 1.53 -31.25 -14.53
C ASN A 108 2.18 -31.41 -15.91
#